data_AF-A0A1N6RCP9-F1
#
_entry.id   AF-A0A1N6RCP9-F1
#
_cell.length_a   1.000
_cell.length_b   1.000
_cell.length_c   1.000
_cell.angle_alpha   90.00
_cell.angle_beta   90.00
_cell.angle_gamma   90.00
#
_symmetry.space_group_name_H-M   'P 1'
#
loop_
_entity.id
_entity.type
_entity.pdbx_description
1 polymer ?
#
loop_
_entity_poly.entity_id
_entity_poly.type
_entity_poly.pdbx_seq_one_letter_code
_entity_poly.pdbx_strand_id
1 'polypeptide(L)'
;MKFFAALVAATVMLTACASTSPRPDANGVLTFSGKVSAIDTGCYVDGVCTATVDGVVVTTMTGERLNNPVWGEPNSLPAVGQRAEVRCLSTGPSSCTLKGSRDYHLRVLP
;
A
#
# COMPACT_ATOMS: atom_id res chain seq x y z
N MET A 1 26.74 -60.72 6.44
CA MET A 1 27.30 -59.39 6.79
C MET A 1 26.91 -58.40 5.70
N LYS A 2 26.70 -57.13 6.09
CA LYS A 2 26.44 -55.93 5.27
C LYS A 2 24.96 -55.56 5.07
N PHE A 3 24.47 -54.90 6.10
CA PHE A 3 23.47 -53.84 6.11
C PHE A 3 23.68 -52.84 4.97
N PHE A 4 22.60 -52.39 4.33
CA PHE A 4 22.53 -51.04 3.77
C PHE A 4 21.18 -50.44 4.13
N ALA A 5 21.23 -49.49 5.07
CA ALA A 5 20.11 -48.74 5.58
C ALA A 5 19.60 -47.76 4.52
N ALA A 6 18.28 -47.76 4.32
CA ALA A 6 17.56 -46.70 3.63
C ALA A 6 17.56 -45.45 4.51
N LEU A 7 18.22 -44.38 4.07
CA LEU A 7 18.12 -43.06 4.69
C LEU A 7 17.25 -42.18 3.79
N VAL A 8 15.96 -42.08 4.12
CA VAL A 8 15.01 -41.19 3.46
C VAL A 8 15.21 -39.79 4.03
N ALA A 9 15.89 -38.91 3.28
CA ALA A 9 16.02 -37.51 3.62
C ALA A 9 14.75 -36.76 3.15
N ALA A 10 13.85 -36.45 4.09
CA ALA A 10 12.70 -35.60 3.85
C ALA A 10 13.12 -34.11 3.95
N THR A 11 13.39 -33.49 2.81
CA THR A 11 13.55 -32.04 2.69
C THR A 11 12.17 -31.37 2.73
N VAL A 12 11.78 -30.89 3.90
CA VAL A 12 10.61 -30.02 4.07
C VAL A 12 10.94 -28.68 3.43
N MET A 13 10.44 -28.43 2.22
CA MET A 13 10.46 -27.09 1.61
C MET A 13 9.53 -26.19 2.43
N LEU A 14 10.11 -25.34 3.29
CA LEU A 14 9.40 -24.20 3.84
C LEU A 14 9.15 -23.23 2.68
N THR A 15 8.00 -23.36 2.04
CA THR A 15 7.47 -22.37 1.12
C THR A 15 7.09 -21.14 1.96
N ALA A 16 8.07 -20.27 2.22
CA ALA A 16 7.81 -18.96 2.74
C ALA A 16 6.86 -18.27 1.75
N CYS A 17 5.62 -18.01 2.17
CA CYS A 17 4.76 -17.06 1.49
C CYS A 17 5.49 -15.71 1.54
N ALA A 18 6.29 -15.43 0.52
CA ALA A 18 6.78 -14.09 0.29
C ALA A 18 5.54 -13.25 0.00
N SER A 19 5.05 -12.54 1.03
CA SER A 19 4.16 -11.41 0.85
C SER A 19 4.92 -10.41 0.00
N THR A 20 4.79 -10.52 -1.32
CA THR A 20 5.40 -9.61 -2.28
C THR A 20 4.82 -8.24 -1.99
N SER A 21 5.57 -7.43 -1.24
CA SER A 21 5.18 -6.05 -0.97
C SER A 21 4.96 -5.35 -2.30
N PRO A 22 3.94 -4.48 -2.42
CA PRO A 22 3.70 -3.71 -3.63
C PRO A 22 4.99 -3.04 -4.11
N ARG A 23 5.41 -3.34 -5.34
CA ARG A 23 6.62 -2.76 -5.94
C ARG A 23 6.21 -1.67 -6.95
N PRO A 24 6.85 -0.49 -6.93
CA PRO A 24 6.55 0.55 -7.91
C PRO A 24 6.91 0.10 -9.34
N ASP A 25 6.16 0.59 -10.32
CA ASP A 25 6.47 0.41 -11.74
C ASP A 25 7.66 1.28 -12.19
N ALA A 26 7.96 1.26 -13.50
CA ALA A 26 9.04 2.05 -14.09
C ALA A 26 8.88 3.58 -13.91
N ASN A 27 7.66 4.05 -13.64
CA ASN A 27 7.34 5.45 -13.38
C ASN A 27 7.25 5.75 -11.88
N GLY A 28 7.60 4.80 -11.01
CA GLY A 28 7.48 4.93 -9.56
C GLY A 28 6.04 4.85 -9.06
N VAL A 29 5.07 4.40 -9.86
CA VAL A 29 3.67 4.27 -9.45
C VAL A 29 3.46 2.92 -8.77
N LEU A 30 2.84 2.95 -7.59
CA LEU A 30 2.38 1.80 -6.85
C LEU A 30 0.90 1.55 -7.15
N THR A 31 0.57 0.30 -7.50
CA THR A 31 -0.82 -0.18 -7.60
C THR A 31 -0.97 -1.40 -6.72
N PHE A 32 -1.90 -1.38 -5.78
CA PHE A 32 -2.16 -2.50 -4.86
C PHE A 32 -3.57 -2.43 -4.28
N SER A 33 -3.99 -3.51 -3.62
CA SER A 33 -5.22 -3.51 -2.84
C SER A 33 -4.97 -4.11 -1.46
N GLY A 34 -5.74 -3.68 -0.47
CA GLY A 34 -5.49 -4.09 0.90
C GLY A 34 -6.57 -3.65 1.87
N LYS A 35 -6.42 -4.09 3.13
CA LYS A 35 -7.31 -3.66 4.21
C LYS A 35 -6.83 -2.32 4.77
N VAL A 36 -7.75 -1.39 4.95
CA VAL A 36 -7.51 -0.11 5.62
C VAL A 36 -7.37 -0.37 7.12
N SER A 37 -6.21 -0.03 7.70
CA SER A 37 -5.93 -0.23 9.12
C SER A 37 -5.96 1.07 9.93
N ALA A 38 -5.70 2.22 9.30
CA ALA A 38 -5.71 3.52 9.95
C ALA A 38 -6.09 4.63 8.96
N ILE A 39 -6.69 5.70 9.48
CA ILE A 39 -6.99 6.94 8.76
C ILE A 39 -6.59 8.10 9.67
N ASP A 40 -5.86 9.06 9.13
CA ASP A 40 -5.54 10.34 9.76
C ASP A 40 -6.14 11.47 8.93
N THR A 41 -7.10 12.19 9.51
CA THR A 41 -7.78 13.33 8.90
C THR A 41 -7.29 14.67 9.44
N GLY A 42 -6.23 14.70 10.24
CA GLY A 42 -5.71 15.87 10.94
C GLY A 42 -5.03 16.92 10.07
N CYS A 43 -5.26 16.97 8.75
CA CYS A 43 -4.57 17.88 7.85
C CYS A 43 -5.09 19.32 7.80
N TYR A 44 -5.68 19.80 8.89
CA TYR A 44 -6.14 21.18 8.97
C TYR A 44 -4.94 22.15 8.92
N VAL A 45 -5.09 23.20 8.10
CA VAL A 45 -4.19 24.35 7.92
C VAL A 45 -2.82 24.01 7.30
N ASP A 46 -2.06 23.04 7.81
CA ASP A 46 -0.72 22.66 7.27
C ASP A 46 -0.37 21.16 7.43
N GLY A 47 -1.33 20.33 7.87
CA GLY A 47 -1.06 18.92 8.14
C GLY A 47 -1.09 18.01 6.90
N VAL A 48 -0.86 16.71 7.13
CA VAL A 48 -0.89 15.64 6.11
C VAL A 48 -1.99 14.66 6.48
N CYS A 49 -2.92 14.43 5.56
CA CYS A 49 -3.96 13.42 5.71
C CYS A 49 -3.44 12.13 5.12
N THR A 50 -3.63 11.03 5.84
CA THR A 50 -3.12 9.73 5.42
C THR A 50 -4.15 8.61 5.60
N ALA A 51 -3.97 7.55 4.83
CA ALA A 51 -4.63 6.28 5.02
C ALA A 51 -3.58 5.18 5.01
N THR A 52 -3.65 4.23 5.94
CA THR A 52 -2.79 3.05 5.93
C THR A 52 -3.54 1.88 5.33
N VAL A 53 -3.02 1.32 4.24
CA VAL A 53 -3.60 0.18 3.52
C VAL A 53 -2.56 -0.93 3.45
N ASP A 54 -2.83 -2.06 4.10
CA ASP A 54 -1.93 -3.22 4.19
C ASP A 54 -0.48 -2.86 4.58
N GLY A 55 -0.34 -1.90 5.51
CA GLY A 55 0.95 -1.43 5.99
C GLY A 55 1.60 -0.33 5.15
N VAL A 56 1.01 0.07 4.02
CA VAL A 56 1.49 1.20 3.20
C VAL A 56 0.76 2.48 3.59
N VAL A 57 1.51 3.54 3.90
CA VAL A 57 0.98 4.87 4.22
C VAL A 57 0.73 5.65 2.93
N VAL A 58 -0.53 5.93 2.64
CA VAL A 58 -0.96 6.70 1.47
C VAL A 58 -1.26 8.13 1.92
N THR A 59 -0.51 9.10 1.42
CA THR A 59 -0.81 10.52 1.60
C THR A 59 -1.98 10.89 0.69
N THR A 60 -3.12 11.22 1.30
CA THR A 60 -4.39 11.47 0.61
C THR A 60 -4.63 12.95 0.35
N MET A 61 -4.09 13.82 1.22
CA MET A 61 -4.16 15.27 1.10
C MET A 61 -3.07 15.93 1.95
N THR A 62 -2.66 17.15 1.60
CA THR A 62 -1.88 18.04 2.50
C THR A 62 -2.53 19.42 2.55
N GLY A 63 -2.22 20.22 3.58
CA GLY A 63 -2.64 21.63 3.66
C GLY A 63 -2.25 22.44 2.41
N GLU A 64 -1.15 22.06 1.74
CA GLU A 64 -0.71 22.65 0.47
C GLU A 64 -1.68 22.46 -0.70
N ARG A 65 -2.70 21.60 -0.59
CA ARG A 65 -3.66 21.34 -1.68
C ARG A 65 -4.27 22.63 -2.24
N LEU A 66 -4.44 23.66 -1.40
CA LEU A 66 -4.96 24.96 -1.82
C LEU A 66 -4.04 25.67 -2.85
N ASN A 67 -2.73 25.42 -2.78
CA ASN A 67 -1.72 26.06 -3.63
C ASN A 67 -1.17 25.13 -4.74
N ASN A 68 -1.40 23.82 -4.64
CA ASN A 68 -1.05 22.84 -5.65
C ASN A 68 -2.22 21.86 -5.86
N PRO A 69 -3.07 22.10 -6.88
CA PRO A 69 -4.40 21.47 -6.95
C PRO A 69 -4.40 20.09 -7.61
N VAL A 70 -3.25 19.61 -8.14
CA VAL A 70 -3.24 18.32 -8.83
C VAL A 70 -3.11 17.19 -7.81
N TRP A 71 -4.26 16.60 -7.49
CA TRP A 71 -4.41 15.46 -6.60
C TRP A 71 -5.29 14.41 -7.24
N GLY A 72 -5.02 13.15 -6.88
CA GLY A 72 -5.87 12.02 -7.15
C GLY A 72 -7.17 12.05 -6.34
N GLU A 73 -7.98 11.02 -6.51
CA GLU A 73 -9.22 10.84 -5.77
C GLU A 73 -8.95 10.21 -4.40
N PRO A 74 -9.23 10.97 -3.33
CA PRO A 74 -9.92 10.38 -2.19
C PRO A 74 -11.04 11.35 -1.77
N ASN A 75 -11.92 11.73 -2.70
CA ASN A 75 -13.02 12.66 -2.37
C ASN A 75 -13.89 12.12 -1.20
N SER A 76 -13.86 10.81 -0.97
CA SER A 76 -14.21 10.16 0.28
C SER A 76 -13.08 9.24 0.74
N LEU A 77 -12.66 9.37 2.01
CA LEU A 77 -11.75 8.42 2.63
C LEU A 77 -12.52 7.15 3.02
N PRO A 78 -11.92 5.95 2.90
CA PRO A 78 -12.55 4.72 3.34
C PRO A 78 -12.58 4.67 4.87
N ALA A 79 -13.46 3.84 5.40
CA ALA A 79 -13.47 3.50 6.81
C ALA A 79 -12.40 2.43 7.12
N VAL A 80 -11.86 2.49 8.34
CA VAL A 80 -11.01 1.42 8.88
C VAL A 80 -11.76 0.09 8.82
N GLY A 81 -11.08 -0.95 8.34
CA GLY A 81 -11.64 -2.29 8.15
C GLY A 81 -12.10 -2.59 6.72
N GLN A 82 -12.36 -1.58 5.89
CA GLN A 82 -12.72 -1.77 4.49
C GLN A 82 -11.52 -2.23 3.65
N ARG A 83 -11.81 -2.92 2.54
CA ARG A 83 -10.80 -3.15 1.49
C ARG A 83 -10.79 -1.97 0.54
N ALA A 84 -9.60 -1.56 0.12
CA ALA A 84 -9.42 -0.49 -0.84
C ALA A 84 -8.38 -0.88 -1.90
N GLU A 85 -8.58 -0.40 -3.11
CA GLU A 85 -7.58 -0.34 -4.18
C GLU A 85 -6.89 1.03 -4.14
N VAL A 86 -5.57 1.02 -4.35
CA VAL A 86 -4.72 2.19 -4.31
C VAL A 86 -3.89 2.25 -5.58
N ARG A 87 -3.85 3.43 -6.20
CA ARG A 87 -2.87 3.81 -7.21
C ARG A 87 -2.25 5.14 -6.83
N CYS A 88 -0.94 5.17 -6.59
CA CYS A 88 -0.25 6.34 -6.03
C CYS A 88 1.21 6.42 -6.48
N LEU A 89 1.83 7.60 -6.40
CA LEU A 89 3.27 7.75 -6.62
C LEU A 89 4.03 7.29 -5.37
N SER A 90 4.97 6.36 -5.50
CA SER A 90 5.84 5.93 -4.41
C SER A 90 6.71 7.08 -3.90
N THR A 91 6.78 7.22 -2.59
CA THR A 91 7.66 8.18 -1.90
C THR A 91 8.65 7.49 -0.98
N GLY A 92 8.61 6.15 -0.90
CA GLY A 92 9.46 5.35 -0.04
C GLY A 92 9.03 3.88 0.02
N PRO A 93 9.71 3.04 0.82
CA PRO A 93 9.48 1.59 0.87
C PRO A 93 8.06 1.18 1.28
N SER A 94 7.37 1.99 2.09
CA SER A 94 6.02 1.71 2.58
C SER A 94 5.18 2.98 2.63
N SER A 95 5.42 3.89 1.69
CA SER A 95 4.74 5.18 1.62
C SER A 95 4.53 5.62 0.18
N CYS A 96 3.39 6.24 -0.09
CA CYS A 96 3.10 6.83 -1.40
C CYS A 96 2.18 8.04 -1.27
N THR A 97 1.96 8.76 -2.37
CA THR A 97 1.14 9.97 -2.41
C THR A 97 0.17 10.00 -3.58
N LEU A 98 -1.00 10.58 -3.36
CA LEU A 98 -1.96 10.92 -4.41
C LEU A 98 -1.67 12.27 -5.06
N LYS A 99 -0.63 12.99 -4.64
CA LYS A 99 -0.21 14.26 -5.26
C LYS A 99 0.38 14.03 -6.66
N GLY A 100 0.05 14.89 -7.61
CA GLY A 100 0.72 14.98 -8.92
C GLY A 100 -0.02 14.36 -10.10
N SER A 101 -1.07 13.54 -9.89
CA SER A 101 -1.92 13.04 -10.98
C SER A 101 -3.36 12.84 -10.54
N ARG A 102 -4.32 13.14 -11.44
CA ARG A 102 -5.74 12.84 -11.24
C ARG A 102 -6.07 11.35 -11.39
N ASP A 103 -5.17 10.58 -11.99
CA ASP A 103 -5.38 9.15 -12.18
C ASP A 103 -5.00 8.31 -10.95
N TYR A 104 -4.34 8.95 -9.97
CA TYR A 104 -4.11 8.38 -8.66
C TYR A 104 -5.41 8.31 -7.88
N HIS A 105 -5.58 7.27 -7.09
CA HIS A 105 -6.81 7.07 -6.35
C HIS A 105 -6.60 6.16 -5.15
N LEU A 106 -7.54 6.29 -4.21
CA LEU A 106 -7.76 5.35 -3.14
C LEU A 106 -9.27 5.10 -3.07
N ARG A 107 -9.71 3.91 -3.50
CA ARG A 107 -11.12 3.58 -3.72
C ARG A 107 -11.51 2.34 -2.94
N VAL A 108 -12.66 2.39 -2.26
CA VAL A 108 -13.23 1.22 -1.58
C VAL A 108 -13.60 0.17 -2.63
N LEU A 109 -13.20 -1.07 -2.37
CA LEU A 109 -13.66 -2.24 -3.12
C LEU A 109 -14.99 -2.74 -2.56
N PRO A 110 -15.93 -3.18 -3.41
CA PRO A 110 -17.23 -3.72 -2.98
C PRO A 110 -17.12 -5.03 -2.18
#